data_AF-A0A3D0UTK6-F1
#
_entry.id   AF-A0A3D0UTK6-F1
#
_cell.length_a   1.000
_cell.length_b   1.000
_cell.length_c   1.000
_cell.angle_alpha   90.00
_cell.angle_beta   90.00
_cell.angle_gamma   90.00
#
_symmetry.space_group_name_H-M   'P 1'
#
loop_
_entity.id
_entity.type
_entity.pdbx_description
1 polymer ?
#
loop_
_entity_poly.entity_id
_entity_poly.type
_entity_poly.pdbx_seq_one_letter_code
_entity_poly.pdbx_strand_id
1 'polypeptide(L)'
;MRVDVNISIRKSESDPLGTRVELKNMNSFSAIKRAIEHEYHRQKDLYESGENFTQQTRGRDDANTSSYLMRSKEDALDYRYFPEPDLPPLVLDDNTLNKINNTSLEIPYEFIKKAKDEYGFHKEYINGLIGDKETLDYFISIENIDPKIKAKWICGPIAAWCKENFTSIHELKFSKEQSIKFLQIAQEGKILENQLKIIMDEMINTGKDSEDIIKEK
;
A
#
# COMPACT_ATOMS: atom_id res chain seq x y z
N MET A 1 -4.10 -11.02 5.35
CA MET A 1 -4.01 -11.36 3.92
C MET A 1 -3.23 -12.66 3.78
N ARG A 2 -3.67 -13.59 2.92
CA ARG A 2 -2.94 -14.83 2.60
C ARG A 2 -2.61 -14.83 1.11
N VAL A 3 -1.43 -15.31 0.75
CA VAL A 3 -0.98 -15.36 -0.65
C VAL A 3 -0.33 -16.72 -0.93
N ASP A 4 -0.77 -17.35 -2.01
CA ASP A 4 -0.08 -18.48 -2.63
C ASP A 4 0.62 -17.97 -3.90
N VAL A 5 1.86 -18.39 -4.13
CA VAL A 5 2.69 -17.92 -5.25
C VAL A 5 2.80 -19.02 -6.29
N ASN A 6 2.43 -18.74 -7.54
CA ASN A 6 2.62 -19.65 -8.67
C ASN A 6 3.76 -19.13 -9.56
N ILE A 7 4.80 -19.93 -9.76
CA ILE A 7 6.00 -19.53 -10.48
C ILE A 7 6.49 -20.63 -11.43
N SER A 8 6.85 -20.22 -12.64
CA SER A 8 7.53 -21.01 -13.67
C SER A 8 8.51 -20.11 -14.40
N ILE A 9 9.68 -20.61 -14.76
CA ILE A 9 10.66 -19.84 -15.56
C ILE A 9 10.73 -20.34 -17.01
N ARG A 10 11.14 -19.45 -17.92
CA ARG A 10 11.35 -19.72 -19.35
C ARG A 10 12.55 -18.91 -19.86
N LYS A 11 13.20 -19.34 -20.94
CA LYS A 11 14.43 -18.72 -21.44
C LYS A 11 14.19 -17.37 -22.11
N SER A 12 13.09 -17.24 -22.85
CA SER A 12 12.67 -16.01 -23.52
C SER A 12 11.15 -15.81 -23.46
N GLU A 13 10.68 -14.61 -23.77
CA GLU A 13 9.25 -14.32 -23.77
C GLU A 13 8.44 -15.06 -24.85
N SER A 14 9.11 -15.50 -25.91
CA SER A 14 8.52 -16.32 -26.97
C SER A 14 8.46 -17.81 -26.63
N ASP A 15 9.18 -18.27 -25.60
CA ASP A 15 9.19 -19.68 -25.24
C ASP A 15 7.92 -20.10 -24.49
N PRO A 16 7.54 -21.39 -24.60
CA PRO A 16 6.48 -21.98 -23.77
C PRO A 16 6.74 -21.74 -22.27
N LEU A 17 5.66 -21.64 -21.50
CA LEU A 17 5.77 -21.58 -20.03
C LEU A 17 6.39 -22.88 -19.50
N GLY A 18 7.35 -22.74 -18.58
CA GLY A 18 7.99 -23.88 -17.93
C GLY A 18 7.09 -24.59 -16.91
N THR A 19 7.63 -25.60 -16.24
CA THR A 19 6.90 -26.33 -15.19
C THR A 19 6.56 -25.41 -14.01
N ARG A 20 5.26 -25.32 -13.69
CA ARG A 20 4.75 -24.51 -12.58
C ARG A 20 5.03 -25.15 -11.22
N VAL A 21 5.52 -24.33 -10.28
CA VAL A 21 5.56 -24.62 -8.85
C VAL A 21 4.64 -23.67 -8.11
N GLU A 22 3.88 -24.20 -7.16
CA GLU A 22 3.02 -23.45 -6.25
C GLU A 22 3.67 -23.41 -4.87
N LEU A 23 4.01 -22.21 -4.37
CA LEU A 23 4.55 -21.99 -3.04
C LEU A 23 3.43 -21.54 -2.11
N LYS A 24 3.24 -22.26 -1.00
CA LYS A 24 2.21 -21.99 0.00
C LYS A 24 2.78 -21.39 1.28
N ASN A 25 1.88 -20.85 2.10
CA ASN A 25 2.14 -20.34 3.45
C ASN A 25 3.03 -19.09 3.49
N MET A 26 2.81 -18.13 2.58
CA MET A 26 3.48 -16.84 2.65
C MET A 26 2.73 -15.87 3.56
N ASN A 27 3.39 -15.45 4.64
CA ASN A 27 2.78 -14.62 5.67
C ASN A 27 3.19 -13.14 5.61
N SER A 28 4.08 -12.75 4.70
CA SER A 28 4.50 -11.35 4.52
C SER A 28 4.96 -11.07 3.09
N PHE A 29 4.94 -9.79 2.67
CA PHE A 29 5.49 -9.37 1.38
C PHE A 29 6.97 -9.71 1.22
N SER A 30 7.75 -9.59 2.30
CA SER A 30 9.17 -9.95 2.31
C SER A 30 9.36 -11.46 2.09
N ALA A 31 8.52 -12.29 2.74
CA ALA A 31 8.52 -13.74 2.52
C ALA A 31 8.18 -14.11 1.07
N ILE A 32 7.17 -13.45 0.46
CA ILE A 32 6.81 -13.63 -0.95
C ILE A 32 8.00 -13.35 -1.85
N LYS A 33 8.66 -12.19 -1.68
CA LYS A 33 9.83 -11.81 -2.49
C LYS A 33 10.95 -12.85 -2.39
N ARG A 34 11.35 -13.21 -1.17
CA ARG A 34 12.42 -14.21 -0.94
C ARG A 34 12.06 -15.57 -1.52
N ALA A 35 10.79 -15.96 -1.43
CA ALA A 35 10.31 -17.23 -1.94
C ALA A 35 10.38 -17.28 -3.48
N ILE A 36 9.99 -16.19 -4.15
CA ILE A 36 10.11 -16.04 -5.61
C ILE A 36 11.58 -16.13 -6.03
N GLU A 37 12.46 -15.37 -5.37
CA GLU A 37 13.90 -15.34 -5.69
C GLU A 37 14.55 -16.73 -5.53
N HIS A 38 14.31 -17.40 -4.39
CA HIS A 38 14.84 -18.73 -4.14
C HIS A 38 14.32 -19.76 -5.15
N GLU A 39 13.02 -19.73 -5.45
CA GLU A 39 12.40 -20.68 -6.37
C GLU A 39 12.85 -20.45 -7.82
N TYR A 40 13.05 -19.19 -8.22
CA TYR A 40 13.67 -18.83 -9.50
C TYR A 40 15.05 -19.47 -9.64
N HIS A 41 15.92 -19.30 -8.65
CA HIS A 41 17.27 -19.88 -8.68
C HIS A 41 17.24 -21.41 -8.71
N ARG A 42 16.40 -22.06 -7.88
CA ARG A 42 16.26 -23.51 -7.90
C ARG A 42 15.79 -24.04 -9.26
N GLN A 43 14.77 -23.42 -9.88
CA GLN A 43 14.31 -23.87 -11.20
C GLN A 43 15.39 -23.65 -12.25
N LYS A 44 16.14 -22.54 -12.17
CA LYS A 44 17.23 -22.24 -13.08
C LYS A 44 18.32 -23.31 -13.00
N ASP A 45 18.78 -23.63 -11.79
CA ASP A 45 19.83 -24.63 -11.58
C ASP A 45 19.42 -26.01 -12.10
N LEU A 46 18.16 -26.42 -11.88
CA LEU A 46 17.62 -27.67 -12.42
C LEU A 46 17.61 -27.70 -13.96
N TYR A 47 17.15 -26.62 -14.60
CA TYR A 47 17.15 -26.56 -16.06
C TYR A 47 18.56 -26.45 -16.66
N GLU A 48 19.51 -25.81 -15.97
CA GLU A 48 20.92 -25.74 -16.39
C GLU A 48 21.66 -27.08 -16.21
N SER A 49 21.28 -27.89 -15.22
CA SER A 49 21.80 -29.26 -15.05
C SER A 49 21.15 -30.28 -16.00
N GLY A 50 20.16 -29.87 -16.79
CA GLY A 50 19.40 -30.76 -17.68
C GLY A 50 18.38 -31.63 -16.93
N GLU A 51 18.13 -31.35 -15.66
CA GLU A 51 17.12 -32.01 -14.86
C GLU A 51 15.73 -31.47 -15.18
N ASN A 52 14.76 -32.38 -15.19
CA ASN A 52 13.35 -32.04 -15.33
C ASN A 52 12.62 -32.35 -14.03
N PHE A 53 11.62 -31.52 -13.70
CA PHE A 53 10.73 -31.76 -12.58
C PHE A 53 9.28 -31.62 -13.02
N THR A 54 8.37 -32.30 -12.31
CA THR A 54 6.92 -32.22 -12.51
C THR A 54 6.33 -31.08 -11.70
N GLN A 55 5.04 -30.75 -11.91
CA GLN A 55 4.42 -29.71 -11.11
C GLN A 55 4.40 -30.07 -9.62
N GLN A 56 4.78 -29.12 -8.78
CA GLN A 56 4.95 -29.33 -7.34
C GLN A 56 4.20 -28.27 -6.53
N THR A 57 3.67 -28.67 -5.38
CA THR A 57 3.27 -27.75 -4.32
C THR A 57 4.33 -27.82 -3.22
N ARG A 58 4.93 -26.67 -2.89
CA ARG A 58 6.02 -26.56 -1.93
C ARG A 58 5.63 -25.62 -0.78
N GLY A 59 6.07 -25.99 0.42
CA GLY A 59 5.98 -25.16 1.61
C GLY A 59 7.23 -24.30 1.73
N ARG A 60 7.10 -23.15 2.38
CA ARG A 60 8.24 -22.29 2.72
C ARG A 60 8.56 -22.38 4.20
N ASP A 61 9.83 -22.60 4.49
CA ASP A 61 10.39 -22.40 5.81
C ASP A 61 11.22 -21.10 5.79
N ASP A 62 10.67 -20.05 6.40
CA ASP A 62 11.35 -18.76 6.47
C ASP A 62 12.58 -18.79 7.38
N ALA A 63 12.63 -19.67 8.38
CA ALA A 63 13.76 -19.78 9.30
C ALA A 63 14.98 -20.41 8.62
N ASN A 64 14.75 -21.47 7.82
CA ASN A 64 15.81 -22.17 7.11
C ASN A 64 16.07 -21.62 5.70
N THR A 65 15.34 -20.58 5.29
CA THR A 65 15.38 -20.01 3.94
C THR A 65 15.26 -21.04 2.80
N SER A 66 14.63 -22.19 3.07
CA SER A 66 14.49 -23.30 2.13
C SER A 66 13.02 -23.55 1.78
N SER A 67 12.76 -24.16 0.63
CA SER A 67 11.42 -24.65 0.28
C SER A 67 11.45 -26.17 0.31
N TYR A 68 10.40 -26.78 0.85
CA TYR A 68 10.27 -28.24 0.93
C TYR A 68 9.06 -28.71 0.14
N LEU A 69 9.17 -29.89 -0.47
CA LEU A 69 8.06 -30.48 -1.21
C LEU A 69 6.96 -30.87 -0.23
N MET A 70 5.74 -30.35 -0.40
CA MET A 70 4.59 -30.75 0.41
C MET A 70 3.82 -31.90 -0.25
N ARG A 71 3.64 -31.83 -1.57
CA ARG A 71 2.91 -32.83 -2.35
C ARG A 71 3.47 -32.86 -3.79
N SER A 72 3.82 -34.05 -4.28
CA SER A 72 3.93 -34.34 -5.71
C SER A 72 2.51 -34.54 -6.26
N LYS A 73 2.16 -33.88 -7.37
CA LYS A 73 0.82 -33.99 -7.99
C LYS A 73 0.65 -35.34 -8.70
N GLU A 74 0.51 -36.43 -7.94
CA GLU A 74 -0.08 -37.67 -8.49
C GLU A 74 -1.60 -37.66 -8.43
N ASP A 75 -2.23 -36.79 -7.63
CA ASP A 75 -3.70 -36.61 -7.61
C ASP A 75 -4.08 -35.12 -7.56
N ALA A 76 -4.36 -34.51 -8.72
CA ALA A 76 -5.18 -33.30 -8.72
C ALA A 76 -6.57 -33.71 -8.21
N LEU A 77 -6.92 -33.28 -7.00
CA LEU A 77 -8.22 -33.61 -6.42
C LEU A 77 -9.32 -33.12 -7.37
N ASP A 78 -10.15 -34.05 -7.82
CA ASP A 78 -11.37 -33.69 -8.54
C ASP A 78 -12.32 -33.02 -7.54
N TYR A 79 -12.37 -31.69 -7.60
CA TYR A 79 -13.22 -30.87 -6.74
C TYR A 79 -14.71 -31.06 -7.05
N ARG A 80 -15.06 -31.75 -8.15
CA ARG A 80 -16.45 -32.06 -8.55
C ARG A 80 -17.34 -30.82 -8.44
N TYR A 81 -16.90 -29.70 -9.02
CA TYR A 81 -17.64 -28.44 -8.96
C TYR A 81 -19.07 -28.65 -9.46
N PHE A 82 -20.05 -28.25 -8.64
CA PHE A 82 -21.46 -28.18 -8.98
C PHE A 82 -22.08 -26.93 -8.36
N PRO A 83 -23.17 -26.37 -8.92
CA PRO A 83 -23.88 -25.26 -8.30
C PRO A 83 -24.38 -25.66 -6.91
N GLU A 84 -24.13 -24.81 -5.91
CA GLU A 84 -24.62 -25.02 -4.55
C GLU A 84 -26.16 -25.09 -4.55
N PRO A 85 -26.79 -26.25 -4.27
CA PRO A 85 -28.24 -26.42 -4.41
C PRO A 85 -29.03 -25.61 -3.37
N ASP A 86 -28.43 -25.31 -2.22
CA ASP A 86 -29.09 -24.57 -1.16
C ASP A 86 -29.08 -23.05 -1.40
N LEU A 87 -28.29 -22.58 -2.37
CA LEU A 87 -28.19 -21.16 -2.71
C LEU A 87 -28.82 -20.88 -4.09
N PRO A 88 -29.86 -20.05 -4.17
CA PRO A 88 -30.34 -19.59 -5.46
C PRO A 88 -29.24 -18.75 -6.15
N PRO A 89 -29.24 -18.67 -7.49
CA PRO A 89 -28.31 -17.82 -8.22
C PRO A 89 -28.36 -16.38 -7.71
N LEU A 90 -27.19 -15.77 -7.50
CA LEU A 90 -27.08 -14.37 -7.14
C LEU A 90 -27.48 -13.50 -8.34
N VAL A 91 -28.60 -12.78 -8.22
CA VAL A 91 -29.04 -11.79 -9.22
C VAL A 91 -28.79 -10.40 -8.65
N LEU A 92 -27.95 -9.63 -9.34
CA LEU A 92 -27.70 -8.22 -9.01
C LEU A 92 -28.59 -7.35 -9.90
N ASP A 93 -29.45 -6.54 -9.30
CA ASP A 93 -30.32 -5.62 -10.04
C ASP A 93 -29.59 -4.34 -10.49
N ASP A 94 -30.15 -3.67 -11.50
CA ASP A 94 -29.56 -2.44 -12.05
C ASP A 94 -29.42 -1.34 -10.99
N ASN A 95 -30.35 -1.28 -10.02
CA ASN A 95 -30.27 -0.33 -8.92
C ASN A 95 -29.04 -0.57 -8.03
N THR A 96 -28.73 -1.83 -7.71
CA THR A 96 -27.56 -2.22 -6.92
C THR A 96 -26.28 -1.95 -7.69
N LEU A 97 -26.23 -2.30 -8.97
CA LEU A 97 -25.08 -1.99 -9.84
C LEU A 97 -24.85 -0.48 -9.95
N ASN A 98 -25.91 0.30 -10.14
CA ASN A 98 -25.84 1.77 -10.20
C ASN A 98 -25.36 2.37 -8.87
N LYS A 99 -25.79 1.85 -7.72
CA LYS A 99 -25.26 2.29 -6.41
C LYS A 99 -23.78 2.01 -6.26
N ILE A 100 -23.32 0.82 -6.64
CA ILE A 100 -21.90 0.44 -6.55
C ILE A 100 -21.06 1.31 -7.49
N ASN A 101 -21.50 1.50 -8.74
CA ASN A 101 -20.79 2.33 -9.72
C ASN A 101 -20.72 3.80 -9.31
N ASN A 102 -21.74 4.32 -8.62
CA ASN A 102 -21.75 5.70 -8.11
C ASN A 102 -21.05 5.84 -6.74
N THR A 103 -20.52 4.76 -6.17
CA THR A 103 -19.73 4.84 -4.94
C THR A 103 -18.36 5.39 -5.29
N SER A 104 -18.07 6.62 -4.84
CA SER A 104 -16.76 7.24 -5.03
C SER A 104 -15.69 6.43 -4.30
N LEU A 105 -14.93 5.65 -5.06
CA LEU A 105 -13.74 4.96 -4.61
C LEU A 105 -12.55 5.70 -5.20
N GLU A 106 -11.79 6.40 -4.36
CA GLU A 106 -10.50 6.90 -4.81
C GLU A 106 -9.55 5.72 -4.98
N ILE A 107 -9.25 5.43 -6.24
CA ILE A 107 -8.29 4.41 -6.59
C ILE A 107 -6.91 5.03 -6.38
N PRO A 108 -6.03 4.45 -5.53
CA PRO A 108 -4.69 5.00 -5.29
C PRO A 108 -3.92 5.29 -6.59
N TYR A 109 -4.17 4.53 -7.65
CA TYR A 109 -3.60 4.75 -8.98
C TYR A 109 -3.93 6.12 -9.58
N GLU A 110 -5.18 6.57 -9.50
CA GLU A 110 -5.62 7.86 -10.05
C GLU A 110 -4.97 9.00 -9.30
N PHE A 111 -4.93 8.90 -7.97
CA PHE A 111 -4.20 9.84 -7.13
C PHE A 111 -2.71 9.85 -7.46
N ILE A 112 -2.05 8.69 -7.60
CA ILE A 112 -0.63 8.59 -7.96
C ILE A 112 -0.35 9.30 -9.28
N LYS A 113 -1.21 9.08 -10.29
CA LYS A 113 -1.08 9.74 -11.59
C LYS A 113 -1.21 11.26 -11.44
N LYS A 114 -2.24 11.74 -10.75
CA LYS A 114 -2.45 13.16 -10.47
C LYS A 114 -1.29 13.79 -9.69
N ALA A 115 -0.84 13.13 -8.63
CA ALA A 115 0.25 13.57 -7.78
C ALA A 115 1.58 13.68 -8.56
N LYS A 116 1.82 12.77 -9.51
CA LYS A 116 3.00 12.80 -10.36
C LYS A 116 2.89 13.86 -11.46
N ASP A 117 1.79 13.84 -12.22
CA ASP A 117 1.66 14.60 -13.47
C ASP A 117 1.23 16.04 -13.22
N GLU A 118 0.33 16.29 -12.27
CA GLU A 118 -0.20 17.63 -11.97
C GLU A 118 0.55 18.30 -10.80
N TYR A 119 0.78 17.58 -9.69
CA TYR A 119 1.44 18.18 -8.52
C TYR A 119 2.97 18.14 -8.59
N GLY A 120 3.54 17.31 -9.48
CA GLY A 120 4.99 17.14 -9.63
C GLY A 120 5.65 16.55 -8.40
N PHE A 121 4.96 15.66 -7.67
CA PHE A 121 5.51 15.03 -6.48
C PHE A 121 6.55 13.96 -6.83
N HIS A 122 7.60 13.91 -6.01
CA HIS A 122 8.53 12.80 -5.99
C HIS A 122 7.89 11.57 -5.33
N LYS A 123 8.51 10.40 -5.57
CA LYS A 123 8.00 9.10 -5.14
C LYS A 123 7.82 9.03 -3.62
N GLU A 124 8.66 9.71 -2.85
CA GLU A 124 8.63 9.75 -1.40
C GLU A 124 7.32 10.37 -0.88
N TYR A 125 6.90 11.52 -1.42
CA TYR A 125 5.64 12.16 -1.05
C TYR A 125 4.44 11.32 -1.47
N ILE A 126 4.48 10.75 -2.68
CA ILE A 126 3.41 9.88 -3.16
C ILE A 126 3.24 8.69 -2.21
N ASN A 127 4.34 7.98 -1.91
CA ASN A 127 4.33 6.83 -1.00
C ASN A 127 3.90 7.20 0.42
N GLY A 128 4.30 8.37 0.91
CA GLY A 128 3.92 8.87 2.23
C GLY A 128 2.41 9.14 2.34
N LEU A 129 1.79 9.63 1.27
CA LEU A 129 0.34 9.89 1.24
C LEU A 129 -0.46 8.61 1.03
N ILE A 130 -0.11 7.78 0.04
CA ILE A 130 -0.90 6.57 -0.30
C ILE A 130 -0.65 5.40 0.67
N GLY A 131 0.39 5.48 1.49
CA GLY A 131 0.76 4.41 2.42
C GLY A 131 -0.27 4.20 3.53
N ASP A 132 -1.06 5.23 3.81
CA ASP A 132 -2.14 5.22 4.78
C ASP A 132 -3.36 5.95 4.22
N LYS A 133 -4.53 5.30 4.26
CA LYS A 133 -5.77 5.86 3.69
C LYS A 133 -6.19 7.13 4.43
N GLU A 134 -6.05 7.15 5.75
CA GLU A 134 -6.50 8.26 6.58
C GLU A 134 -5.66 9.51 6.29
N THR A 135 -4.35 9.34 6.11
CA THR A 135 -3.42 10.39 5.66
C THR A 135 -3.80 10.92 4.26
N LEU A 136 -4.12 10.03 3.32
CA LEU A 136 -4.53 10.42 1.97
C LEU A 136 -5.85 11.21 2.01
N ASP A 137 -6.86 10.69 2.69
CA ASP A 137 -8.16 11.34 2.85
C ASP A 137 -7.99 12.74 3.47
N TYR A 138 -7.15 12.85 4.52
CA TYR A 138 -6.86 14.12 5.18
C TYR A 138 -6.25 15.14 4.19
N PHE A 139 -5.24 14.73 3.42
CA PHE A 139 -4.59 15.56 2.39
C PHE A 139 -5.57 16.05 1.31
N ILE A 140 -6.46 15.16 0.86
CA ILE A 140 -7.44 15.45 -0.20
C ILE A 140 -8.52 16.38 0.33
N SER A 141 -8.94 16.18 1.57
CA SER A 141 -9.99 16.98 2.20
C SER A 141 -9.59 18.45 2.43
N ILE A 142 -8.30 18.79 2.39
CA ILE A 142 -7.80 20.16 2.50
C ILE A 142 -7.71 20.76 1.09
N GLU A 143 -8.62 21.67 0.77
CA GLU A 143 -8.67 22.37 -0.52
C GLU A 143 -7.99 23.75 -0.44
N ASN A 144 -7.75 24.38 -1.61
CA ASN A 144 -7.25 25.76 -1.73
C ASN A 144 -5.88 26.05 -1.10
N ILE A 145 -5.07 25.03 -0.82
CA ILE A 145 -3.67 25.13 -0.42
C ILE A 145 -2.80 24.42 -1.46
N ASP A 146 -1.63 24.98 -1.76
CA ASP A 146 -0.62 24.39 -2.62
C ASP A 146 -0.36 22.93 -2.17
N PRO A 147 -0.63 21.94 -3.05
CA PRO A 147 -0.37 20.53 -2.77
C PRO A 147 1.02 20.26 -2.19
N LYS A 148 2.07 20.96 -2.66
CA LYS A 148 3.44 20.76 -2.18
C LYS A 148 3.61 21.19 -0.72
N ILE A 149 2.97 22.29 -0.33
CA ILE A 149 2.99 22.77 1.06
C ILE A 149 2.23 21.80 1.96
N LYS A 150 1.03 21.36 1.54
CA LYS A 150 0.26 20.33 2.25
C LYS A 150 1.08 19.06 2.48
N ALA A 151 1.64 18.50 1.40
CA ALA A 151 2.41 17.26 1.45
C ALA A 151 3.66 17.38 2.33
N LYS A 152 4.35 18.53 2.30
CA LYS A 152 5.52 18.79 3.14
C LYS A 152 5.21 18.67 4.63
N TRP A 153 4.10 19.25 5.09
CA TRP A 153 3.75 19.26 6.50
C TRP A 153 3.09 17.94 6.95
N ILE A 154 2.23 17.37 6.10
CA ILE A 154 1.54 16.10 6.37
C ILE A 154 2.53 14.93 6.38
N CYS A 155 3.33 14.75 5.32
CA CYS A 155 4.29 13.64 5.23
C CYS A 155 5.59 13.88 6.01
N GLY A 156 5.79 15.10 6.53
CA GLY A 156 6.98 15.48 7.28
C GLY A 156 6.70 15.46 8.79
N PRO A 157 6.59 16.62 9.46
CA PRO A 157 6.44 16.70 10.91
C PRO A 157 5.24 15.93 11.47
N ILE A 158 4.07 16.01 10.81
CA ILE A 158 2.86 15.33 11.29
C ILE A 158 3.05 13.81 11.24
N ALA A 159 3.45 13.26 10.09
CA ALA A 159 3.71 11.83 9.95
C ALA A 159 4.82 11.33 10.89
N ALA A 160 5.87 12.14 11.11
CA ALA A 160 6.94 11.80 12.06
C ALA A 160 6.40 11.68 13.49
N TRP A 161 5.60 12.66 13.94
CA TRP A 161 5.00 12.64 15.27
C TRP A 161 4.00 11.49 15.45
N CYS A 162 3.13 11.25 14.46
CA CYS A 162 2.19 10.12 14.48
C CYS A 162 2.94 8.79 14.63
N LYS A 163 4.04 8.62 13.89
CA LYS A 163 4.89 7.43 13.99
C LYS A 163 5.56 7.28 15.36
N GLU A 164 6.07 8.38 15.94
CA GLU A 164 6.73 8.36 17.25
C GLU A 164 5.76 8.06 18.40
N ASN A 165 4.50 8.51 18.29
CA ASN A 165 3.47 8.34 19.32
C ASN A 165 2.55 7.14 19.06
N PHE A 166 2.76 6.41 17.96
CA PHE A 166 1.90 5.31 17.52
C PHE A 166 0.43 5.73 17.36
N THR A 167 0.20 6.94 16.86
CA THR A 167 -1.12 7.54 16.65
C THR A 167 -1.45 7.72 15.17
N SER A 168 -2.73 7.91 14.86
CA SER A 168 -3.20 8.28 13.51
C SER A 168 -3.31 9.81 13.35
N ILE A 169 -3.34 10.28 12.09
CA ILE A 169 -3.65 11.66 11.73
C ILE A 169 -5.03 12.13 12.24
N HIS A 170 -5.97 11.22 12.51
CA HIS A 170 -7.27 11.56 13.12
C HIS A 170 -7.20 11.78 14.62
N GLU A 171 -6.13 11.34 15.28
CA GLU A 171 -5.93 11.46 16.72
C GLU A 171 -5.09 12.69 17.09
N LEU A 172 -4.84 13.58 16.11
CA LEU A 172 -4.19 14.86 16.35
C LEU A 172 -5.01 15.71 17.32
N LYS A 173 -4.32 16.44 18.19
CA LYS A 173 -4.94 17.29 19.21
C LYS A 173 -5.57 18.57 18.64
N PHE A 174 -5.31 18.89 17.39
CA PHE A 174 -5.87 20.04 16.69
C PHE A 174 -6.83 19.60 15.60
N SER A 175 -7.84 20.43 15.34
CA SER A 175 -8.84 20.18 14.31
C SER A 175 -8.28 20.42 12.90
N LYS A 176 -8.99 19.92 11.89
CA LYS A 176 -8.69 20.19 10.48
C LYS A 176 -8.72 21.70 10.17
N GLU A 177 -9.63 22.46 10.77
CA GLU A 177 -9.71 23.90 10.57
C GLU A 177 -8.45 24.60 11.08
N GLN A 178 -7.90 24.17 12.22
CA GLN A 178 -6.65 24.69 12.76
C GLN A 178 -5.47 24.36 11.85
N SER A 179 -5.44 23.16 11.25
CA SER A 179 -4.38 22.79 10.30
C SER A 179 -4.45 23.62 9.01
N ILE A 180 -5.67 23.91 8.52
CA ILE A 180 -5.88 24.78 7.36
C ILE A 180 -5.31 26.17 7.63
N LYS A 181 -5.59 26.77 8.79
CA LYS A 181 -5.05 28.09 9.17
C LYS A 181 -3.52 28.10 9.17
N PHE A 182 -2.91 27.10 9.81
CA PHE A 182 -1.45 26.95 9.79
C PHE A 182 -0.91 26.87 8.36
N LEU A 183 -1.52 26.06 7.51
CA LEU A 183 -1.11 25.87 6.12
C LEU A 183 -1.26 27.15 5.28
N GLN A 184 -2.29 27.96 5.56
CA GLN A 184 -2.44 29.29 4.95
C GLN A 184 -1.28 30.21 5.33
N ILE A 185 -0.92 30.27 6.60
CA ILE A 185 0.22 31.05 7.09
C ILE A 185 1.53 30.57 6.43
N ALA A 186 1.72 29.25 6.33
CA ALA A 186 2.88 28.66 5.65
C ALA A 186 2.92 29.00 4.15
N GLN A 187 1.75 29.07 3.49
CA GLN A 187 1.63 29.44 2.08
C GLN A 187 1.87 30.92 1.81
N GLU A 188 1.49 31.80 2.76
CA GLU A 188 1.76 33.24 2.64
C GLU A 188 3.27 33.56 2.64
N GLY A 189 4.10 32.69 3.21
CA GLY A 189 5.57 32.82 3.18
C GLY A 189 6.11 33.99 4.02
N LYS A 190 5.30 34.60 4.89
CA LYS A 190 5.70 35.71 5.77
C LYS A 190 6.54 35.28 6.96
N ILE A 191 6.48 34.00 7.34
CA ILE A 191 7.17 33.42 8.49
C ILE A 191 8.29 32.50 7.99
N LEU A 192 9.45 32.55 8.65
CA LEU A 192 10.58 31.68 8.31
C LEU A 192 10.25 30.21 8.61
N GLU A 193 10.80 29.30 7.79
CA GLU A 193 10.51 27.87 7.92
C GLU A 193 10.83 27.29 9.32
N ASN A 194 11.92 27.74 9.94
CA ASN A 194 12.29 27.28 11.28
C ASN A 194 11.24 27.69 12.35
N GLN A 195 10.62 28.86 12.19
CA GLN A 195 9.55 29.31 13.09
C GLN A 195 8.27 28.52 12.84
N LEU A 196 7.93 28.22 11.59
CA LEU A 196 6.78 27.36 11.26
C LEU A 196 6.92 25.96 11.85
N LYS A 197 8.14 25.39 11.89
CA LYS A 197 8.38 24.09 12.54
C LYS A 197 8.10 24.15 14.03
N ILE A 198 8.57 25.19 14.72
CA ILE A 198 8.30 25.40 16.15
C ILE A 198 6.79 25.52 16.40
N ILE A 199 6.07 26.27 15.55
CA ILE A 199 4.62 26.43 15.66
C ILE A 199 3.92 25.09 15.46
N MET A 200 4.26 24.34 14.42
CA MET A 200 3.68 23.02 14.15
C MET A 200 3.92 22.03 15.30
N ASP A 201 5.15 21.97 15.82
CA ASP A 201 5.48 21.10 16.96
C ASP A 201 4.64 21.45 18.19
N GLU A 202 4.43 22.75 18.45
CA GLU A 202 3.60 23.20 19.55
C GLU A 202 2.11 22.90 19.33
N MET A 203 1.59 23.10 18.12
CA MET A 203 0.22 22.71 17.74
C MET A 203 -0.02 21.22 17.96
N ILE A 204 0.89 20.37 17.47
CA ILE A 204 0.80 18.92 17.62
C ILE A 204 0.77 18.50 19.09
N ASN A 205 1.60 19.13 19.93
CA ASN A 205 1.70 18.76 21.35
C ASN A 205 0.55 19.30 22.21
N THR A 206 0.04 20.50 21.90
CA THR A 206 -0.90 21.24 22.77
C THR A 206 -2.32 21.34 22.23
N GLY A 207 -2.52 21.26 20.92
CA GLY A 207 -3.80 21.53 20.25
C GLY A 207 -4.13 23.02 20.11
N LYS A 208 -3.24 23.94 20.50
CA LYS A 208 -3.44 25.39 20.33
C LYS A 208 -3.48 25.78 18.85
N ASP A 209 -4.13 26.90 18.54
CA ASP A 209 -4.16 27.47 17.18
C ASP A 209 -2.82 28.14 16.84
N SER A 210 -2.43 28.03 15.56
CA SER A 210 -1.25 28.69 15.01
C SER A 210 -1.19 30.19 15.28
N GLU A 211 -2.32 30.90 15.18
CA GLU A 211 -2.35 32.36 15.39
C GLU A 211 -2.08 32.74 16.85
N ASP A 212 -2.56 31.94 17.79
CA ASP A 212 -2.34 32.19 19.22
C ASP A 212 -0.88 31.93 19.60
N ILE A 213 -0.29 30.86 19.07
CA ILE A 213 1.14 30.55 19.26
C ILE A 213 2.03 31.66 18.69
N ILE A 214 1.65 32.24 17.54
CA ILE A 214 2.38 33.37 16.94
C ILE A 214 2.28 34.63 17.78
N LYS A 215 1.16 34.88 18.47
CA LYS A 215 1.01 36.07 19.35
C LYS A 215 1.76 35.91 20.66
N GLU A 216 1.91 34.68 21.16
CA GLU A 216 2.62 34.37 22.40
C GLU A 216 4.16 34.43 22.25
N LYS A 217 4.71 34.45 21.03
CA LYS A 217 6.15 34.37 20.73
C LYS A 217 6.65 35.50 19.84
#